data_AF-A0A935Y722-F1
#
_entry.id   AF-A0A935Y722-F1
#
_cell.length_a   1.000
_cell.length_b   1.000
_cell.length_c   1.000
_cell.angle_alpha   90.00
_cell.angle_beta   90.00
_cell.angle_gamma   90.00
#
_symmetry.space_group_name_H-M   'P 1'
#
loop_
_entity.id
_entity.type
_entity.pdbx_description
1 polymer ?
#
loop_
_entity_poly.entity_id
_entity_poly.type
_entity_poly.pdbx_seq_one_letter_code
_entity_poly.pdbx_strand_id
1 'polypeptide(L)' 'MQYIQGNNRNQGLLFPKCLDDLVDQDNEVRVIDLFVESINLEDFKFIVKRNTEGRPSYNPKDLLKLYIYGLSI' A
#
# COMPACT_ATOMS: atom_id res chain seq x y z
N MET A 1 -11.58 9.39 10.65
CA MET A 1 -11.12 8.61 9.48
C MET A 1 -9.88 7.85 9.92
N GLN A 2 -9.96 6.56 10.19
CA GLN A 2 -8.79 5.83 10.67
C GLN A 2 -8.71 4.50 9.94
N TYR A 3 -7.90 4.44 8.88
CA TYR A 3 -7.29 3.19 8.47
C TYR A 3 -6.08 2.93 9.35
N ILE A 4 -5.67 1.66 9.45
CA ILE A 4 -4.38 1.30 10.04
C ILE A 4 -3.28 2.06 9.27
N GLN A 5 -2.50 2.86 9.98
CA GLN A 5 -1.36 3.57 9.39
C GLN A 5 -0.15 2.63 9.38
N GLY A 6 0.48 2.49 8.22
CA GLY A 6 1.76 1.81 8.08
C GLY A 6 2.93 2.67 8.56
N ASN A 7 4.10 2.04 8.69
CA ASN A 7 5.35 2.78 8.90
C ASN A 7 5.81 3.44 7.60
N ASN A 8 6.48 4.59 7.70
CA ASN A 8 7.03 5.26 6.53
C ASN A 8 8.22 4.46 5.99
N ARG A 9 8.17 4.01 4.73
CA ARG A 9 9.25 3.23 4.10
C ARG A 9 10.56 3.99 3.93
N ASN A 10 10.52 5.32 3.91
CA ASN A 10 11.68 6.20 3.88
C ASN A 10 12.20 6.53 5.28
N GLN A 11 11.58 6.00 6.34
CA GLN A 11 12.07 6.20 7.70
C GLN A 11 13.42 5.53 7.88
N GLY A 12 14.36 6.29 8.49
CA GLY A 12 15.69 5.83 8.79
C GLY A 12 15.72 4.60 9.70
N LEU A 13 16.53 3.60 9.36
CA LEU A 13 16.84 2.43 10.19
C LEU A 13 18.33 2.42 10.56
N LEU A 14 18.74 1.53 11.49
CA LEU A 14 20.14 1.42 11.92
C LEU A 14 21.02 0.92 10.76
N PHE A 15 20.60 -0.17 10.11
CA PHE A 15 21.13 -0.69 8.84
C PHE A 15 20.01 -1.55 8.22
N PRO A 16 19.59 -1.37 6.94
CA PRO A 16 19.97 -0.38 5.91
C PRO A 16 19.54 1.06 6.24
N LYS A 17 19.78 2.03 5.33
CA LYS A 17 19.37 3.44 5.50
C LYS A 17 17.86 3.58 5.66
N CYS A 18 17.06 2.99 4.78
CA CYS A 18 15.61 2.84 4.96
C CYS A 18 15.09 1.55 4.31
N LEU A 19 13.79 1.26 4.48
CA LEU A 19 13.16 0.09 3.87
C LEU A 19 13.08 0.22 2.34
N ASP A 20 12.86 1.44 1.82
CA ASP A 20 12.78 1.69 0.36
C ASP A 20 14.09 1.34 -0.37
N ASP A 21 15.23 1.51 0.30
CA ASP A 21 16.57 1.22 -0.26
C ASP A 21 16.82 -0.29 -0.46
N LEU A 22 16.02 -1.16 0.15
CA LEU A 22 16.11 -2.61 -0.05
C LEU A 22 15.40 -3.08 -1.32
N VAL A 23 14.55 -2.24 -1.90
CA VAL A 23 13.77 -2.56 -3.09
C VAL A 23 14.52 -2.03 -4.30
N ASP A 24 14.85 -2.90 -5.25
CA ASP A 24 15.52 -2.51 -6.50
C ASP A 24 14.70 -1.44 -7.26
N GLN A 25 15.39 -0.56 -7.99
CA GLN A 25 14.74 0.50 -8.79
C GLN A 25 13.87 -0.07 -9.92
N ASP A 26 14.24 -1.22 -10.46
CA ASP A 26 13.53 -1.90 -11.54
C ASP A 26 12.55 -2.96 -11.01
N ASN A 27 12.33 -3.03 -9.69
CA ASN A 27 11.38 -3.97 -9.10
C ASN A 27 9.93 -3.62 -9.46
N GLU A 28 9.15 -4.62 -9.88
CA GLU A 28 7.75 -4.48 -10.28
C GLU A 28 6.85 -3.82 -9.22
N VAL A 29 7.18 -3.99 -7.93
CA VAL A 29 6.40 -3.38 -6.84
C VAL A 29 6.34 -1.86 -6.94
N ARG A 30 7.34 -1.22 -7.57
CA ARG A 30 7.32 0.23 -7.80
C ARG A 30 6.26 0.63 -8.83
N VAL A 31 6.09 -0.16 -9.89
CA VAL A 31 5.03 0.05 -10.89
C VAL A 31 3.66 -0.20 -10.28
N ILE A 32 3.53 -1.26 -9.47
CA ILE A 32 2.28 -1.57 -8.75
C ILE A 32 1.90 -0.43 -7.80
N ASP A 33 2.86 0.08 -7.03
CA ASP A 33 2.64 1.19 -6.09
C ASP A 33 2.18 2.45 -6.82
N LEU A 34 2.89 2.85 -7.89
CA LEU A 34 2.53 4.01 -8.73
C LEU A 34 1.15 3.85 -9.37
N PHE A 35 0.86 2.67 -9.92
CA PHE A 35 -0.43 2.38 -10.56
C PHE A 35 -1.58 2.49 -9.57
N VAL A 36 -1.51 1.79 -8.43
CA VAL A 36 -2.58 1.81 -7.43
C VAL A 36 -2.74 3.19 -6.80
N GLU A 37 -1.67 3.96 -6.64
CA GLU A 37 -1.79 5.33 -6.15
C GLU A 37 -2.47 6.27 -7.15
N SER A 38 -2.25 6.07 -8.45
CA SER A 38 -2.80 6.91 -9.52
C SER A 38 -4.31 6.77 -9.73
N ILE A 39 -4.92 5.67 -9.29
CA ILE A 39 -6.35 5.41 -9.52
C ILE A 39 -7.22 5.85 -8.34
N ASN A 40 -8.41 6.36 -8.67
CA ASN A 40 -9.48 6.55 -7.70
C ASN A 40 -10.34 5.28 -7.63
N LEU A 41 -10.30 4.58 -6.49
CA LEU A 41 -10.99 3.31 -6.31
C LEU A 41 -12.52 3.42 -6.45
N GLU A 42 -13.10 4.60 -6.20
CA GLU A 42 -14.54 4.82 -6.35
C GLU A 42 -14.98 4.69 -7.81
N ASP A 43 -14.13 5.08 -8.77
CA ASP A 43 -14.40 4.99 -10.22
C ASP A 43 -14.50 3.53 -10.68
N PHE A 44 -13.83 2.63 -9.95
CA PHE A 44 -13.83 1.18 -10.19
C PHE A 44 -14.87 0.43 -9.36
N LYS A 45 -15.84 1.15 -8.75
CA LYS A 45 -16.94 0.58 -7.95
C LYS A 45 -16.48 -0.20 -6.72
N PHE A 46 -15.29 0.08 -6.19
CA PHE A 46 -14.87 -0.51 -4.92
C PHE A 46 -15.75 0.02 -3.79
N ILE A 47 -16.30 -0.90 -2.98
CA ILE A 47 -17.10 -0.53 -1.80
C ILE A 47 -16.16 -0.33 -0.62
N VAL A 48 -15.91 0.93 -0.28
CA VAL A 48 -15.07 1.29 0.87
C VAL A 48 -15.94 1.33 2.13
N LYS A 49 -15.96 0.22 2.89
CA LYS A 49 -16.65 0.16 4.19
C LYS A 49 -15.80 0.82 5.27
N ARG A 50 -16.43 1.70 6.04
CA ARG A 50 -15.83 2.39 7.18
C ARG A 50 -16.39 1.79 8.46
N ASN A 51 -15.53 1.23 9.31
CA ASN A 51 -15.91 0.85 10.66
C ASN A 51 -15.71 2.05 11.58
N THR A 52 -16.75 2.43 12.31
CA THR A 52 -16.69 3.48 13.35
C THR A 52 -16.35 2.92 14.72
N GLU A 53 -16.41 1.60 14.88
CA GLU A 53 -16.18 0.88 16.13
C GLU A 53 -15.20 -0.27 15.91
N GLY A 54 -14.45 -0.62 16.96
CA GLY A 54 -13.46 -1.69 16.92
C GLY A 54 -12.15 -1.28 16.22
N ARG A 55 -11.42 -2.29 15.71
CA ARG A 55 -10.12 -2.05 15.07
C ARG A 55 -10.30 -1.31 13.73
N PRO A 56 -9.51 -0.25 13.47
CA PRO A 56 -9.39 0.36 12.15
C PRO A 56 -9.25 -0.67 11.02
N SER A 57 -9.94 -0.46 9.90
CA SER A 57 -9.78 -1.31 8.72
C SER A 57 -8.44 -1.01 8.01
N TYR A 58 -7.99 -1.94 7.17
CA TYR A 58 -6.91 -1.67 6.22
C TYR A 58 -7.38 -0.69 5.14
N ASN A 59 -6.45 0.06 4.56
CA ASN A 59 -6.74 0.87 3.38
C ASN A 59 -6.98 -0.06 2.17
N PRO A 60 -8.09 0.07 1.43
CA PRO A 60 -8.33 -0.74 0.23
C PRO A 60 -7.22 -0.67 -0.81
N LYS A 61 -6.50 0.46 -0.91
CA LYS A 61 -5.33 0.58 -1.79
C LYS A 61 -4.20 -0.37 -1.39
N ASP A 62 -3.93 -0.52 -0.10
CA ASP A 62 -2.88 -1.43 0.39
C ASP A 62 -3.23 -2.89 0.05
N LEU A 63 -4.50 -3.26 0.22
CA LEU A 63 -4.99 -4.59 -0.15
C LEU A 63 -4.91 -4.85 -1.66
N LEU A 64 -5.20 -3.84 -2.48
CA LEU A 64 -5.11 -3.96 -3.94
C LEU A 64 -3.65 -4.12 -4.40
N LYS A 65 -2.70 -3.40 -3.81
CA LYS A 65 -1.26 -3.58 -4.09
C LYS A 65 -0.83 -5.02 -3.83
N LEU A 66 -1.22 -5.58 -2.68
CA LEU A 66 -0.93 -6.97 -2.33
C LEU A 66 -1.58 -7.98 -3.29
N TYR A 67 -2.83 -7.71 -3.71
CA TYR A 67 -3.55 -8.55 -4.65
C TYR A 67 -2.85 -8.61 -6.01
N ILE A 68 -2.44 -7.46 -6.55
CA ILE A 68 -1.72 -7.39 -7.84
C ILE A 68 -0.35 -8.04 -7.73
N TYR A 69 0.40 -7.77 -6.66
CA TYR A 69 1.71 -8.37 -6.44
C TYR A 69 1.62 -9.91 -6.37
N GLY A 70 0.64 -10.45 -5.65
CA GLY A 70 0.42 -11.89 -5.58
C GLY A 70 0.03 -12.56 -6.91
N LEU A 71 -0.47 -11.80 -7.88
CA LEU A 71 -0.74 -12.28 -9.24
C LEU A 71 0.47 -12.17 -10.19
N SER A 72 1.50 -11.41 -9.79
CA SER A 72 2.69 -11.17 -10.61
C SER A 72 3.77 -12.26 -10.41
N ILE A 73 3.59 -13.11 -9.38
CA ILE A 73 4.41 -14.29 -9.05
C ILE A 73 3.90 -15.52 -9.82
#